data_AF-A0A1G9Y2Z1-F1
#
_entry.id   AF-A0A1G9Y2Z1-F1
#
_cell.length_a   1.000
_cell.length_b   1.000
_cell.length_c   1.000
_cell.angle_alpha   90.00
_cell.angle_beta   90.00
_cell.angle_gamma   90.00
#
_symmetry.space_group_name_H-M   'P 1'
#
loop_
_entity.id
_entity.type
_entity.pdbx_description
1 polymer ?
#
loop_
_entity_poly.entity_id
_entity_poly.type
_entity_poly.pdbx_seq_one_letter_code
_entity_poly.pdbx_strand_id
1 'polypeptide(L)' 'MKLITTTIETIVLAIFSVMFAGYALFIYPFEKLNEKANREVKAKQVKYSPQVNKA' A
#
# COMPACT_ATOMS: atom_id res chain seq x y z
N MET A 1 14.62 24.96 -22.32
CA MET A 1 13.63 24.79 -21.22
C MET A 1 12.91 23.44 -21.28
N LYS A 2 12.28 23.05 -22.40
CA LYS A 2 11.53 21.78 -22.51
C LYS A 2 12.29 20.51 -22.08
N LEU A 3 13.55 20.35 -22.53
CA LEU A 3 14.42 19.23 -22.14
C LEU A 3 14.73 19.19 -20.64
N ILE A 4 14.97 20.34 -20.01
CA ILE A 4 15.28 20.42 -18.58
C ILE A 4 14.06 20.00 -17.76
N THR A 5 12.86 20.47 -18.16
CA THR A 5 11.60 20.10 -17.51
C THR A 5 11.36 18.59 -17.57
N THR A 6 11.51 17.97 -18.74
CA THR A 6 11.32 16.52 -18.91
C THR A 6 12.34 15.71 -18.08
N THR A 7 13.58 16.17 -17.97
CA THR A 7 14.59 15.52 -17.13
C THR A 7 14.19 15.57 -15.66
N ILE A 8 13.71 16.73 -15.18
CA ILE A 8 13.25 16.89 -13.80
C ILE A 8 12.04 15.98 -13.53
N GLU A 9 11.06 15.94 -14.42
CA GLU A 9 9.88 15.06 -14.31
C GLU A 9 10.29 13.59 -14.20
N THR A 10 11.25 13.16 -15.02
CA THR A 10 11.75 11.77 -15.02
C THR A 10 12.47 11.44 -13.72
N ILE A 11 13.29 12.35 -13.18
CA ILE A 11 13.98 12.18 -11.89
C ILE A 11 12.97 12.06 -10.76
N VAL A 12 11.97 12.94 -10.73
CA VAL A 12 10.90 12.90 -9.72
C VAL A 12 10.17 11.56 -9.80
N LEU A 13 9.78 11.13 -11.00
CA LEU A 13 9.10 9.85 -11.21
C LEU A 13 9.96 8.67 -10.74
N ALA A 14 11.25 8.67 -11.04
CA ALA A 14 12.19 7.62 -10.63
C ALA A 14 12.31 7.55 -9.10
N ILE A 15 12.42 8.69 -8.42
CA ILE A 15 12.50 8.75 -6.94
C ILE A 15 11.22 8.17 -6.33
N PHE A 16 10.05 8.60 -6.78
CA PHE A 16 8.78 8.09 -6.27
C PHE A 16 8.60 6.59 -6.54
N SER A 17 9.06 6.11 -7.70
CA SER A 17 8.98 4.69 -8.06
C SER A 17 9.83 3.83 -7.12
N VAL A 18 11.07 4.27 -6.82
CA VAL A 18 11.96 3.55 -5.90
C VAL A 18 11.40 3.57 -4.48
N MET A 19 10.92 4.72 -4.00
CA MET A 19 10.29 4.82 -2.67
C MET A 19 9.06 3.92 -2.56
N PHE A 20 8.21 3.91 -3.59
CA PHE A 20 7.03 3.05 -3.64
C PHE A 20 7.42 1.57 -3.61
N ALA A 21 8.36 1.15 -4.45
CA ALA A 21 8.83 -0.23 -4.48
C ALA A 21 9.43 -0.67 -3.14
N GLY A 22 10.24 0.21 -2.51
CA GLY A 22 10.80 -0.03 -1.19
C GLY A 22 9.72 -0.21 -0.12
N TYR A 23 8.74 0.69 -0.06
CA TYR A 23 7.63 0.55 0.87
C TYR A 23 6.82 -0.74 0.63
N ALA A 24 6.49 -1.04 -0.63
CA ALA A 24 5.70 -2.21 -0.99
C ALA A 24 6.38 -3.54 -0.64
N LEU A 25 7.70 -3.62 -0.77
CA LEU A 25 8.45 -4.85 -0.50
C LEU A 25 8.84 -5.01 0.97
N PHE A 26 9.20 -3.92 1.64
CA PHE A 26 9.84 -4.00 2.96
C PHE A 26 8.99 -3.48 4.12
N ILE A 27 7.96 -2.67 3.88
CA ILE A 27 7.16 -2.07 4.96
C ILE A 27 5.74 -2.65 4.94
N TYR A 28 5.08 -2.59 3.78
CA TYR A 28 3.70 -3.02 3.62
C TYR A 28 3.43 -4.47 4.09
N PRO A 29 4.29 -5.48 3.82
CA PRO A 29 4.03 -6.83 4.28
C PRO A 29 3.98 -6.93 5.81
N PHE A 30 4.85 -6.22 6.52
CA PHE A 30 4.89 -6.24 7.98
C PHE A 30 3.72 -5.47 8.58
N GLU A 31 3.37 -4.31 8.03
CA GLU A 31 2.16 -3.58 8.42
C GLU A 31 0.92 -4.45 8.24
N LYS A 32 0.81 -5.14 7.11
CA LYS A 32 -0.34 -6.00 6.82
C LYS A 32 -0.39 -7.25 7.70
N LEU A 33 0.76 -7.83 8.02
CA LEU A 33 0.84 -8.94 8.99
C LEU A 33 0.42 -8.50 10.39
N ASN A 34 0.86 -7.31 10.83
CA ASN A 34 0.49 -6.75 12.12
C ASN A 34 -1.01 -6.42 12.18
N GLU A 35 -1.56 -5.85 11.10
CA GLU A 35 -3.01 -5.61 10.94
C GLU A 35 -3.83 -6.91 11.07
N LYS A 36 -3.37 -8.00 10.44
CA LYS A 36 -4.02 -9.32 10.53
C LYS A 36 -3.89 -9.99 11.89
N ALA A 37 -2.80 -9.72 12.63
CA ALA A 37 -2.56 -10.24 13.96
C ALA A 37 -3.37 -9.50 15.04
N ASN A 38 -3.77 -8.25 14.77
CA ASN A 38 -4.53 -7.45 15.71
C ASN A 38 -5.99 -7.95 15.86
N ARG A 39 -6.33 -8.45 17.06
CA ARG A 39 -7.65 -9.00 17.40
C ARG A 39 -8.79 -8.00 17.23
N GLU A 40 -8.55 -6.71 17.48
CA GLU A 40 -9.57 -5.67 17.34
C GLU A 40 -9.93 -5.39 15.89
N VAL A 41 -8.94 -5.41 15.00
CA VAL A 41 -9.14 -5.23 13.55
C VAL A 41 -9.87 -6.43 12.97
N LYS A 42 -9.52 -7.65 13.41
CA LYS A 42 -10.22 -8.88 13.01
C LYS A 42 -11.69 -8.87 13.45
N ALA A 43 -11.99 -8.41 14.68
CA ALA A 43 -13.36 -8.30 15.16
C ALA A 43 -14.20 -7.27 14.37
N LYS A 44 -13.59 -6.14 13.98
CA LYS A 44 -14.25 -5.11 13.16
C LYS A 44 -14.44 -5.57 11.71
N GLN A 45 -13.46 -6.21 11.10
CA GLN A 45 -13.59 -6.76 9.73
C GLN A 45 -14.71 -7.80 9.66
N VAL A 46 -14.86 -8.68 10.67
CA VAL A 46 -15.95 -9.67 10.71
C VAL A 46 -17.34 -9.01 10.84
N LYS A 47 -17.45 -7.89 11.55
CA LYS A 47 -18.73 -7.17 11.72
C LYS A 47 -19.24 -6.49 10.45
N TYR A 48 -18.35 -6.05 9.57
CA TYR A 48 -18.68 -5.32 8.33
C TYR A 48 -18.40 -6.11 7.05
N SER A 49 -17.91 -7.35 7.15
CA SER A 49 -17.83 -8.23 6.00
C SER A 49 -19.25 -8.55 5.53
N PRO A 50 -19.53 -8.55 4.21
CA PRO A 50 -20.79 -9.06 3.70
C PRO A 50 -20.91 -10.49 4.19
N GLN A 51 -21.88 -10.76 5.07
CA GLN A 51 -22.23 -12.14 5.40
C GLN A 51 -22.81 -12.73 4.13
N VAL A 52 -21.97 -13.40 3.35
CA VAL A 52 -22.43 -14.20 2.22
C VAL A 52 -23.32 -15.26 2.84
N ASN A 53 -24.63 -14.99 2.82
CA ASN A 53 -25.67 -15.97 3.08
C ASN A 53 -25.39 -17.13 2.14
N LYS A 54 -24.80 -18.20 2.67
CA LYS A 54 -24.78 -19.48 1.99
C LYS A 54 -26.25 -19.94 2.00
N ALA A 55 -26.87 -19.84 0.83
CA ALA A 55 -28.10 -20.56 0.53
C ALA A 55 -27.86 -22.07 0.65
#